data_AF-A0A371BSK7-F1
#
_entry.id   AF-A0A371BSK7-F1
#
_cell.length_a   1.000
_cell.length_b   1.000
_cell.length_c   1.000
_cell.angle_alpha   90.00
_cell.angle_beta   90.00
_cell.angle_gamma   90.00
#
_symmetry.space_group_name_H-M   'P 1'
#
loop_
_entity.id
_entity.type
_entity.pdbx_description
1 polymer ?
#
loop_
_entity_poly.entity_id
_entity_poly.type
_entity_poly.pdbx_seq_one_letter_code
_entity_poly.pdbx_strand_id
1 'polypeptide(L)' 'MNAEFPSAATGQAGVGEEFRPDLSNATVREDLAKTGRCAMVHLPTGRTCLRPLRHLGPCDFHGPEEAETVAATAQ' A
#
# COMPACT_ATOMS: atom_id res chain seq x y z
N MET A 1 35.14 -31.60 -6.29
CA MET A 1 35.16 -30.17 -6.69
C MET A 1 33.78 -29.73 -7.14
N ASN A 2 33.09 -28.91 -6.34
CA ASN A 2 32.62 -27.54 -6.66
C ASN A 2 31.90 -26.96 -5.43
N ALA A 3 32.05 -25.66 -5.26
CA ALA A 3 32.12 -24.95 -3.98
C ALA A 3 30.76 -24.61 -3.33
N GLU A 4 30.80 -24.59 -2.00
CA GLU A 4 29.84 -24.00 -1.08
C GLU A 4 29.60 -22.50 -1.33
N PHE A 5 28.34 -22.07 -1.33
CA PHE A 5 27.97 -20.67 -1.20
C PHE A 5 27.54 -20.43 0.26
N PRO A 6 28.18 -19.51 1.01
CA PRO A 6 27.69 -19.15 2.33
C PRO A 6 26.35 -18.41 2.15
N SER A 7 25.26 -19.07 2.54
CA SER A 7 23.96 -18.42 2.70
C SER A 7 24.06 -17.46 3.88
N ALA A 8 24.34 -16.19 3.58
CA ALA A 8 24.21 -15.09 4.52
C ALA A 8 22.73 -14.94 4.90
N ALA A 9 22.34 -15.68 5.92
CA ALA A 9 21.18 -15.35 6.73
C ALA A 9 21.48 -14.03 7.47
N THR A 10 20.43 -13.22 7.63
CA THR A 10 20.38 -11.95 8.37
C THR A 10 20.58 -10.70 7.53
N GLY A 11 19.58 -10.40 6.69
CA GLY A 11 19.22 -9.02 6.38
C GLY A 11 18.34 -8.51 7.52
N GLN A 12 18.89 -7.60 8.32
CA GLN A 12 18.29 -6.96 9.48
C GLN A 12 16.86 -6.47 9.24
N ALA A 13 15.95 -6.91 10.11
CA ALA A 13 14.73 -6.18 10.44
C ALA A 13 15.13 -4.88 11.14
N GLY A 14 15.21 -3.79 10.39
CA GLY A 14 15.63 -2.50 10.90
C GLY A 14 15.98 -1.54 9.79
N VAL A 15 14.99 -1.15 9.00
CA VAL A 15 15.06 0.09 8.23
C VAL A 15 13.77 0.84 8.51
N GLY A 16 13.91 2.04 9.09
CA GLY A 16 12.82 3.00 9.12
C GLY A 16 12.27 3.10 7.72
N GLU A 17 10.95 3.10 7.61
CA GLU A 17 10.17 3.00 6.37
C GLU A 17 10.82 3.81 5.23
N GLU A 18 11.72 3.14 4.51
CA GLU A 18 12.48 3.74 3.42
C GLU A 18 11.47 3.79 2.31
N PHE A 19 10.74 4.91 2.24
CA PHE A 19 9.70 5.18 1.26
C PHE A 19 10.33 4.93 -0.10
N ARG A 20 10.08 3.74 -0.65
CA ARG A 20 10.61 3.31 -1.94
C ARG A 20 9.49 3.58 -2.95
N PRO A 21 9.40 4.80 -3.51
CA PRO A 21 8.34 5.15 -4.46
C PRO A 21 8.32 4.23 -5.69
N ASP A 22 9.43 3.54 -5.96
CA ASP A 22 9.55 2.51 -6.99
C ASP A 22 8.70 1.25 -6.72
N LEU A 23 8.38 0.98 -5.44
CA LEU A 23 7.41 -0.05 -5.03
C LEU A 23 5.98 0.50 -4.88
N SER A 24 5.78 1.81 -5.01
CA SER A 24 4.46 2.41 -4.95
C SER A 24 3.66 2.03 -6.19
N ASN A 25 2.73 1.10 -6.00
CA ASN A 25 1.83 0.71 -7.07
C ASN A 25 0.86 1.86 -7.35
N ALA A 26 0.88 2.45 -8.54
CA ALA A 26 -0.01 3.55 -8.90
C ALA A 26 -1.51 3.20 -8.75
N THR A 27 -1.84 1.91 -8.73
CA THR A 27 -3.21 1.39 -8.52
C THR A 27 -3.58 1.29 -7.05
N VAL A 28 -2.67 1.55 -6.09
CA VAL A 28 -2.92 1.42 -4.66
C VAL A 28 -2.35 2.63 -3.91
N ARG A 29 -3.21 3.35 -3.18
CA ARG A 29 -2.75 4.39 -2.23
C ARG A 29 -2.24 3.75 -0.95
N GLU A 30 -0.94 3.53 -0.88
CA GLU A 30 -0.30 2.87 0.28
C GLU A 30 -0.62 3.53 1.62
N ASP A 31 -0.77 4.85 1.64
CA ASP A 31 -1.20 5.63 2.81
C ASP A 31 -2.53 5.13 3.40
N LEU A 32 -3.52 4.88 2.54
CA LEU A 32 -4.80 4.28 2.95
C LEU A 32 -4.70 2.76 3.17
N ALA A 33 -3.79 2.08 2.48
CA ALA A 33 -3.60 0.64 2.66
C ALA A 33 -3.03 0.32 4.06
N LYS A 34 -2.10 1.15 4.54
CA LYS A 34 -1.50 1.06 5.88
C LYS A 34 -2.53 1.21 6.99
N THR A 35 -3.61 1.93 6.72
CA THR A 35 -4.71 2.17 7.68
C THR A 35 -5.74 1.04 7.66
N GLY A 36 -5.47 -0.05 6.92
CA GLY A 36 -6.33 -1.21 6.83
C GLY A 36 -7.49 -1.04 5.84
N ARG A 37 -7.38 -0.10 4.88
CA ARG A 37 -8.34 0.06 3.78
C ARG A 37 -7.90 -0.70 2.53
N CYS A 38 -8.83 -0.89 1.61
CA CYS A 38 -8.57 -1.50 0.29
C CYS A 38 -7.63 -0.63 -0.55
N ALA A 39 -7.79 0.70 -0.48
CA ALA A 39 -6.90 1.68 -1.07
C ALA A 39 -6.68 1.58 -2.59
N MET A 40 -7.49 0.79 -3.29
CA MET A 40 -7.42 0.67 -4.74
C MET A 40 -7.80 2.00 -5.40
N VAL A 41 -6.97 2.47 -6.33
CA VAL A 41 -7.16 3.69 -7.10
C VAL A 41 -7.69 3.33 -8.48
N HIS A 42 -8.82 3.91 -8.84
CA HIS A 42 -9.31 3.90 -10.21
C HIS A 42 -8.58 4.99 -11.01
N LEU A 43 -7.48 4.59 -11.67
CA LEU A 43 -6.61 5.47 -12.45
C LEU A 43 -7.34 6.42 -13.43
N PRO A 44 -8.39 6.00 -14.17
CA PRO A 44 -9.09 6.89 -15.10
C PRO A 44 -9.79 8.08 -14.43
N THR A 45 -10.21 7.93 -13.17
CA THR A 45 -11.01 8.94 -12.46
C THR A 45 -10.33 9.48 -11.21
N GLY A 46 -9.15 8.96 -10.84
CA GLY A 46 -8.44 9.30 -9.60
C GLY A 46 -9.20 8.94 -8.32
N ARG A 47 -10.22 8.09 -8.40
CA ARG A 47 -11.06 7.74 -7.23
C ARG A 47 -10.41 6.62 -6.43
N THR A 48 -10.56 6.64 -5.11
CA THR A 48 -9.94 5.64 -4.22
C THR A 48 -10.97 4.85 -3.44
N CYS A 49 -10.76 3.54 -3.33
CA CYS A 49 -11.58 2.66 -2.51
C CYS A 49 -11.28 2.85 -1.02
N LEU A 50 -12.28 3.30 -0.27
CA LEU A 50 -12.16 3.55 1.18
C LEU A 50 -12.74 2.41 2.01
N ARG A 51 -13.14 1.30 1.40
CA ARG A 51 -13.63 0.12 2.13
C ARG A 51 -12.51 -0.53 2.95
N PRO A 52 -12.83 -1.29 4.01
CA PRO A 52 -11.83 -2.07 4.74
C PRO A 52 -11.12 -3.06 3.81
N LEU A 53 -9.89 -3.41 4.16
CA LEU A 53 -9.09 -4.41 3.46
C LEU A 53 -9.87 -5.73 3.38
N ARG A 54 -9.89 -6.36 2.19
CA ARG A 54 -10.63 -7.61 1.91
C ARG A 54 -12.15 -7.51 2.18
N HIS A 55 -12.76 -6.36 1.90
CA HIS A 55 -14.22 -6.24 1.95
C HIS A 55 -14.93 -7.19 0.98
N LEU A 56 -16.15 -7.59 1.33
CA LEU A 56 -17.04 -8.32 0.43
C LEU A 56 -17.73 -7.34 -0.52
N GLY A 57 -17.90 -7.74 -1.79
CA GLY A 57 -18.53 -6.94 -2.83
C GLY A 57 -17.56 -6.04 -3.64
N PRO A 58 -18.08 -5.24 -4.58
CA PRO A 58 -17.27 -4.37 -5.42
C PRO A 58 -16.60 -3.24 -4.63
N CYS A 59 -15.52 -2.68 -5.17
CA CYS A 59 -14.85 -1.52 -4.59
C CYS A 59 -15.78 -0.31 -4.59
N ASP A 60 -15.79 0.42 -3.48
CA ASP A 60 -16.55 1.65 -3.32
C ASP A 60 -15.62 2.85 -3.48
N PHE A 61 -15.63 3.42 -4.68
CA PHE A 61 -14.67 4.44 -5.12
C PHE A 61 -15.15 5.85 -4.77
N HIS A 62 -14.45 6.50 -3.85
CA HIS A 62 -14.72 7.88 -3.45
C HIS A 62 -13.80 8.87 -4.17
N GLY A 63 -14.22 10.14 -4.19
CA GLY A 63 -13.42 11.22 -4.74
C GLY A 63 -12.08 11.41 -4.00
N PRO A 64 -11.13 12.14 -4.61
CA PRO A 64 -9.83 12.41 -3.99
C PRO A 64 -9.97 13.13 -2.65
N GLU A 65 -10.87 14.11 -2.53
CA GLU A 65 -11.09 14.89 -1.29
C GLU A 65 -11.53 14.00 -0.10
N GLU A 66 -12.45 13.07 -0.36
CA GLU A 66 -12.90 12.09 0.64
C GLU A 66 -11.77 11.13 1.04
N ALA A 67 -10.98 10.70 0.04
CA ALA A 67 -9.83 9.83 0.28
C ALA A 67 -8.73 10.51 1.09
N GLU A 68 -8.50 11.81 0.85
CA GLU A 68 -7.58 12.65 1.63
C GLU A 68 -8.08 12.87 3.05
N THR A 69 -9.38 13.07 3.23
CA THR A 69 -9.98 13.20 4.55
C THR A 69 -9.80 11.91 5.36
N VAL A 70 -10.09 10.74 4.76
CA VAL A 70 -9.91 9.45 5.44
C VAL A 70 -8.43 9.18 5.75
N ALA A 71 -7.53 9.50 4.82
CA ALA A 71 -6.08 9.45 5.05
C ALA A 71 -5.66 10.33 6.24
N ALA A 72 -6.15 11.57 6.29
CA ALA A 72 -5.83 12.52 7.36
C ALA A 72 -6.32 12.04 8.73
N THR A 73 -7.48 11.38 8.80
CA THR A 73 -8.07 10.87 10.05
C THR A 73 -7.45 9.57 10.56
N ALA A 74 -6.62 8.91 9.76
CA ALA A 74 -6.06 7.61 10.08
C ALA A 74 -4.60 7.67 10.59
N GLN A 75 -4.08 8.89 10.79
CA GLN A 75 -2.85 9.21 11.52
C GLN A 75 -3.08 9.17 13.03
#